data_AF-A0A1M5J1I1-F1
#
_entry.id   AF-A0A1M5J1I1-F1
#
_cell.length_a   1.000
_cell.length_b   1.000
_cell.length_c   1.000
_cell.angle_alpha   90.00
_cell.angle_beta   90.00
_cell.angle_gamma   90.00
#
_symmetry.space_group_name_H-M   'P 1'
#
loop_
_entity.id
_entity.type
_entity.pdbx_description
1 polymer ?
#
loop_
_entity_poly.entity_id
_entity_poly.type
_entity_poly.pdbx_seq_one_letter_code
_entity_poly.pdbx_strand_id
1 'polypeptide(L)'
;MTNRSEDNKATLTYFLIGISSFHFINGIEQFVRKFKIEPAFWTTHPRNIVNLNKKFSQTVCMNAHDLTCADKEAVKTAIGVDKLDLEPLSPSFQEEFAKERLLVQENLLHRSDPFINNYTHSEIRDTVNNYFIIAYNLLKTYNPKFILYEVAPHTMYDLALYQLAENMGSKNILLVDTNIPSISFATTDFNNNRKFIKLSRNRQFGRNKLVKTFDEHIDKQGESIPFYMKNRKFSRSYGNMIYDFLKYLYADSKKSLATLIKTQNNLNKKKTGYQKKKGYLLHEKTGNSFSKLKKFILGVQLEILYKDKSKGFSLENVASYIYVPLSMQHERTTMPSARFMYDQKAYIKLLANNLPPKYTLIVKENPKQFTYIRGARTRDKRFYEELENLDVQFAPLEFSSHKLIKYSSAVAVTTGSAGFEAVVGHNKPVLKFANSWYQQLPGIYEINKGDDLKRFFLELENENCTINQEQVRSVLEDLKKFAIYLYPAGITVKKQGWDADLMSQNISALLEQELEVAEYV
;
A
#
# COMPACT_ATOMS: atom_id res chain seq x y z
N MET A 1 -43.42 32.03 -0.48
CA MET A 1 -42.59 31.90 0.74
C MET A 1 -41.76 30.63 0.59
N THR A 2 -40.45 30.61 0.41
CA THR A 2 -39.43 31.63 0.09
C THR A 2 -38.16 30.79 -0.11
N ASN A 3 -37.48 31.02 -1.23
CA ASN A 3 -36.11 30.61 -1.57
C ASN A 3 -35.31 29.96 -0.42
N ARG A 4 -35.31 28.62 -0.35
CA ARG A 4 -34.41 27.84 0.52
C ARG A 4 -33.55 26.82 -0.22
N SER A 5 -33.61 26.75 -1.56
CA SER A 5 -32.95 25.70 -2.35
C SER A 5 -31.73 26.14 -3.16
N GLU A 6 -31.43 27.43 -3.26
CA GLU A 6 -30.27 27.91 -4.04
C GLU A 6 -29.12 28.44 -3.17
N ASP A 7 -29.40 29.04 -2.00
CA ASP A 7 -28.38 29.58 -1.10
C ASP A 7 -27.76 28.56 -0.13
N ASN A 8 -28.31 27.33 -0.05
CA ASN A 8 -27.81 26.28 0.85
C ASN A 8 -26.89 25.26 0.18
N LYS A 9 -26.54 25.43 -1.11
CA LYS A 9 -25.31 24.84 -1.66
C LYS A 9 -24.11 25.63 -1.14
N ALA A 10 -23.90 25.63 0.18
CA ALA A 10 -22.56 25.80 0.71
C ALA A 10 -21.70 24.79 -0.05
N THR A 11 -20.83 25.28 -0.93
CA THR A 11 -20.21 24.54 -2.02
C THR A 11 -19.61 23.26 -1.45
N LEU A 12 -20.22 22.11 -1.75
CA LEU A 12 -19.74 20.85 -1.22
C LEU A 12 -18.35 20.59 -1.78
N THR A 13 -17.35 20.78 -0.93
CA THR A 13 -15.95 20.60 -1.29
C THR A 13 -15.54 19.16 -1.01
N TYR A 14 -14.88 18.52 -1.98
CA TYR A 14 -14.26 17.22 -1.81
C TYR A 14 -12.91 17.15 -2.51
N PHE A 15 -12.06 16.24 -2.04
CA PHE A 15 -10.72 16.04 -2.56
C PHE A 15 -10.56 14.67 -3.24
N LEU A 16 -9.67 14.62 -4.23
CA LEU A 16 -9.27 13.42 -4.94
C LEU A 16 -7.76 13.21 -4.81
N ILE A 17 -7.32 12.14 -4.14
CA ILE A 17 -5.90 11.92 -3.80
C ILE A 17 -5.36 10.68 -4.52
N GLY A 18 -4.31 10.88 -5.31
CA GLY A 18 -3.57 9.84 -6.03
C GLY A 18 -4.21 9.41 -7.35
N ILE A 19 -5.42 9.87 -7.65
CA ILE A 19 -6.22 9.39 -8.77
C ILE A 19 -5.56 9.75 -10.11
N SER A 20 -5.15 8.72 -10.86
CA SER A 20 -4.45 8.88 -12.14
C SER A 20 -4.95 7.98 -13.26
N SER A 21 -5.73 6.95 -12.91
CA SER A 21 -6.22 5.94 -13.84
C SER A 21 -7.43 6.42 -14.65
N PHE A 22 -7.57 5.93 -15.90
CA PHE A 22 -8.58 6.43 -16.85
C PHE A 22 -10.03 6.23 -16.40
N HIS A 23 -10.37 5.05 -15.87
CA HIS A 23 -11.73 4.74 -15.39
C HIS A 23 -12.13 5.62 -14.19
N PHE A 24 -11.18 6.04 -13.36
CA PHE A 24 -11.47 7.04 -12.34
C PHE A 24 -11.81 8.37 -12.95
N ILE A 25 -10.95 8.89 -13.84
CA ILE A 25 -11.19 10.19 -14.48
C ILE A 25 -12.57 10.21 -15.15
N ASN A 26 -12.93 9.15 -15.88
CA ASN A 26 -14.25 9.02 -16.48
C ASN A 26 -15.39 8.97 -15.45
N GLY A 27 -15.22 8.25 -14.35
CA GLY A 27 -16.20 8.21 -13.26
C GLY A 27 -16.41 9.58 -12.63
N ILE A 28 -15.33 10.35 -12.41
CA ILE A 28 -15.42 11.74 -11.97
C ILE A 28 -16.15 12.59 -13.02
N GLU A 29 -15.82 12.46 -14.30
CA GLU A 29 -16.52 13.21 -15.37
C GLU A 29 -18.03 12.92 -15.39
N GLN A 30 -18.43 11.67 -15.19
CA GLN A 30 -19.85 11.29 -15.08
C GLN A 30 -20.53 11.96 -13.88
N PHE A 31 -19.88 11.91 -12.71
CA PHE A 31 -20.37 12.56 -11.49
C PHE A 31 -20.51 14.09 -11.69
N VAL A 32 -19.46 14.77 -12.15
CA VAL A 32 -19.49 16.23 -12.38
C VAL A 32 -20.55 16.62 -13.40
N ARG A 33 -20.73 15.85 -14.47
CA ARG A 33 -21.79 16.12 -15.47
C ARG A 33 -23.18 16.10 -14.86
N LYS A 34 -23.43 15.20 -13.90
CA LYS A 34 -24.72 14.99 -13.25
C LYS A 34 -24.99 16.01 -12.13
N PHE A 35 -24.03 16.24 -11.24
CA PHE A 35 -24.23 17.08 -10.05
C PHE A 35 -23.75 18.53 -10.21
N LYS A 36 -22.92 18.80 -11.23
CA LYS A 36 -22.27 20.10 -11.46
C LYS A 36 -21.39 20.54 -10.28
N ILE A 37 -20.77 19.58 -9.59
CA ILE A 37 -19.86 19.82 -8.46
C ILE A 37 -18.49 19.27 -8.87
N GLU A 38 -17.51 20.13 -9.04
CA GLU A 38 -16.11 19.75 -9.28
C GLU A 38 -15.37 19.46 -7.95
N PRO A 39 -14.34 18.59 -7.94
CA PRO A 39 -13.47 18.48 -6.78
C PRO A 39 -12.73 19.80 -6.56
N ALA A 40 -12.55 20.22 -5.31
CA ALA A 40 -11.77 21.44 -5.07
C ALA A 40 -10.27 21.20 -5.29
N PHE A 41 -9.80 19.99 -4.96
CA PHE A 41 -8.40 19.62 -5.05
C PHE A 41 -8.22 18.21 -5.61
N TRP A 42 -7.29 18.04 -6.54
CA TRP A 42 -7.01 16.75 -7.17
C TRP A 42 -5.50 16.53 -7.34
N THR A 43 -4.95 15.51 -6.70
CA THR A 43 -3.56 15.06 -6.93
C THR A 43 -3.49 13.95 -7.99
N THR A 44 -2.67 14.16 -9.02
CA THR A 44 -2.54 13.19 -10.13
C THR A 44 -1.12 13.14 -10.70
N HIS A 45 -0.90 12.27 -11.69
CA HIS A 45 0.35 12.22 -12.45
C HIS A 45 0.49 13.45 -13.35
N PRO A 46 1.68 14.08 -13.50
CA PRO A 46 1.87 15.31 -14.27
C PRO A 46 1.28 15.30 -15.68
N ARG A 47 1.33 14.12 -16.33
CA ARG A 47 0.81 13.91 -17.69
C ARG A 47 -0.70 14.18 -17.83
N ASN A 48 -1.46 14.10 -16.73
CA ASN A 48 -2.91 14.25 -16.73
C ASN A 48 -3.33 15.71 -16.46
N ILE A 49 -2.47 16.52 -15.80
CA ILE A 49 -2.83 17.86 -15.28
C ILE A 49 -3.38 18.77 -16.36
N VAL A 50 -2.72 18.88 -17.51
CA VAL A 50 -3.17 19.77 -18.60
C VAL A 50 -4.56 19.40 -19.10
N ASN A 51 -4.86 18.10 -19.19
CA ASN A 51 -6.18 17.64 -19.62
C ASN A 51 -7.24 17.84 -18.53
N LEU A 52 -6.90 17.56 -17.27
CA LEU A 52 -7.82 17.76 -16.14
C LEU A 52 -8.16 19.24 -15.95
N ASN A 53 -7.19 20.16 -16.01
CA ASN A 53 -7.45 21.60 -15.91
C ASN A 53 -8.37 22.13 -17.01
N LYS A 54 -8.35 21.50 -18.20
CA LYS A 54 -9.29 21.85 -19.29
C LYS A 54 -10.70 21.34 -19.02
N LYS A 55 -10.83 20.19 -18.36
CA LYS A 55 -12.11 19.52 -18.09
C LYS A 55 -12.78 20.00 -16.79
N PHE A 56 -11.97 20.41 -15.83
CA PHE A 56 -12.37 20.79 -14.49
C PHE A 56 -11.70 22.14 -14.15
N SER A 57 -12.32 23.22 -14.62
CA SER A 57 -11.72 24.57 -14.54
C SER A 57 -11.70 25.16 -13.13
N GLN A 58 -12.52 24.62 -12.22
CA GLN A 58 -12.60 25.05 -10.82
C GLN A 58 -11.73 24.18 -9.90
N THR A 59 -11.23 23.05 -10.41
CA THR A 59 -10.39 22.12 -9.65
C THR A 59 -8.93 22.58 -9.63
N VAL A 60 -8.34 22.67 -8.44
CA VAL A 60 -6.88 22.79 -8.30
C VAL A 60 -6.24 21.41 -8.49
N CYS A 61 -5.76 21.14 -9.71
CA CYS A 61 -5.02 19.91 -10.01
C CYS A 61 -3.53 20.07 -9.70
N MET A 62 -3.02 19.27 -8.77
CA MET A 62 -1.61 19.24 -8.41
C MET A 62 -0.89 17.97 -8.85
N ASN A 63 0.39 18.13 -9.14
CA ASN A 63 1.30 17.03 -9.36
C ASN A 63 1.58 16.30 -8.03
N ALA A 64 1.20 15.03 -7.95
CA ALA A 64 1.45 14.21 -6.77
C ALA A 64 2.94 14.15 -6.36
N HIS A 65 3.85 14.37 -7.32
CA HIS A 65 5.28 14.41 -7.04
C HIS A 65 5.69 15.60 -6.15
N ASP A 66 5.13 16.78 -6.36
CA ASP A 66 5.49 17.97 -5.59
C ASP A 66 5.05 17.83 -4.13
N LEU A 67 3.86 17.24 -3.91
CA LEU A 67 3.40 16.84 -2.58
C LEU A 67 4.26 15.76 -1.95
N THR A 68 4.65 14.74 -2.71
CA THR A 68 5.55 13.68 -2.22
C THR A 68 6.89 14.25 -1.77
N CYS A 69 7.36 15.34 -2.39
CA CYS A 69 8.61 15.99 -2.03
C CYS A 69 8.49 17.02 -0.90
N ALA A 70 7.30 17.22 -0.34
CA ALA A 70 6.99 18.25 0.66
C ALA A 70 7.27 19.68 0.17
N ASP A 71 6.96 19.97 -1.10
CA ASP A 71 7.18 21.28 -1.73
C ASP A 71 6.10 22.29 -1.32
N LYS A 72 6.37 23.02 -0.23
CA LYS A 72 5.47 24.04 0.34
C LYS A 72 5.17 25.18 -0.65
N GLU A 73 6.16 25.60 -1.42
CA GLU A 73 6.02 26.73 -2.34
C GLU A 73 5.12 26.36 -3.52
N ALA A 74 5.24 25.12 -4.02
CA ALA A 74 4.33 24.61 -5.04
C ALA A 74 2.86 24.56 -4.54
N VAL A 75 2.65 24.14 -3.29
CA VAL A 75 1.31 24.10 -2.67
C VAL A 75 0.77 25.50 -2.45
N LYS A 76 1.55 26.40 -1.84
CA LYS A 76 1.21 27.81 -1.61
C LYS A 76 0.74 28.49 -2.90
N THR A 77 1.51 28.31 -3.97
CA THR A 77 1.17 28.83 -5.30
C THR A 77 -0.11 28.20 -5.85
N ALA A 78 -0.26 26.88 -5.72
CA ALA A 78 -1.41 26.16 -6.28
C ALA A 78 -2.73 26.54 -5.60
N ILE A 79 -2.72 26.82 -4.29
CA ILE A 79 -3.93 27.19 -3.53
C ILE A 79 -4.12 28.71 -3.42
N GLY A 80 -3.21 29.51 -3.97
CA GLY A 80 -3.35 30.97 -4.06
C GLY A 80 -3.30 31.72 -2.72
N VAL A 81 -2.48 31.26 -1.77
CA VAL A 81 -2.31 31.93 -0.46
C VAL A 81 -0.94 32.60 -0.33
N ASP A 82 -0.86 33.73 0.35
CA ASP A 82 0.41 34.48 0.51
C ASP A 82 1.41 33.77 1.40
N LYS A 83 0.91 33.05 2.42
CA LYS A 83 1.70 32.29 3.38
C LYS A 83 0.95 31.04 3.82
N LEU A 84 1.71 29.99 4.13
CA LEU A 84 1.18 28.81 4.78
C LEU A 84 1.20 29.01 6.29
N ASP A 85 0.12 28.64 6.95
CA ASP A 85 0.03 28.58 8.40
C ASP A 85 0.99 27.52 8.97
N LEU A 86 1.57 27.84 10.13
CA LEU A 86 2.55 27.02 10.84
C LEU A 86 1.96 26.33 12.07
N GLU A 87 0.64 26.40 12.31
CA GLU A 87 -0.06 25.71 13.41
C GLU A 87 0.41 24.26 13.67
N PRO A 88 0.75 23.45 12.63
CA PRO A 88 1.33 22.11 12.82
C PRO A 88 2.65 22.00 13.59
N LEU A 89 3.23 23.13 14.01
CA LEU A 89 4.44 23.20 14.82
C LEU A 89 4.17 23.55 16.29
N SER A 90 2.92 23.81 16.68
CA SER A 90 2.56 24.12 18.08
C SER A 90 2.82 22.90 19.00
N PRO A 91 3.10 23.10 20.29
CA PRO A 91 3.31 21.99 21.23
C PRO A 91 2.11 21.03 21.30
N SER A 92 0.88 21.56 21.37
CA SER A 92 -0.33 20.75 21.40
C SER A 92 -0.49 19.89 20.15
N PHE A 93 -0.22 20.46 18.97
CA PHE A 93 -0.23 19.70 17.73
C PHE A 93 0.84 18.61 17.70
N GLN A 94 2.05 18.92 18.18
CA GLN A 94 3.14 17.96 18.22
C GLN A 94 2.81 16.79 19.15
N GLU A 95 2.15 17.04 20.28
CA GLU A 95 1.66 16.01 21.19
C GLU A 95 0.55 15.16 20.56
N GLU A 96 -0.44 15.80 19.95
CA GLU A 96 -1.58 15.15 19.30
C GLU A 96 -1.15 14.17 18.21
N PHE A 97 -0.19 14.57 17.36
CA PHE A 97 0.28 13.78 16.22
C PHE A 97 1.67 13.15 16.44
N ALA A 98 2.12 13.00 17.68
CA ALA A 98 3.49 12.52 17.96
C ALA A 98 3.78 11.14 17.35
N LYS A 99 2.84 10.20 17.51
CA LYS A 99 2.97 8.81 17.01
C LYS A 99 2.99 8.78 15.48
N GLU A 100 2.15 9.59 14.87
CA GLU A 100 1.96 9.70 13.44
C GLU A 100 3.17 10.36 12.77
N ARG A 101 3.67 11.44 13.37
CA ARG A 101 4.90 12.10 12.95
C ARG A 101 6.08 11.14 13.03
N LEU A 102 6.16 10.32 14.08
CA LEU A 102 7.18 9.28 14.18
C LEU A 102 7.08 8.27 13.03
N LEU A 103 5.86 7.81 12.70
CA LEU A 103 5.62 6.93 11.55
C LEU A 103 6.02 7.57 10.20
N VAL A 104 5.89 8.89 10.05
CA VAL A 104 6.41 9.57 8.85
C VAL A 104 7.94 9.65 8.88
N GLN A 105 8.53 10.05 10.00
CA GLN A 105 9.98 10.24 10.16
C GLN A 105 10.78 8.94 10.03
N GLU A 106 10.43 7.92 10.82
CA GLU A 106 11.20 6.67 10.93
C GLU A 106 11.00 5.72 9.75
N ASN A 107 9.89 5.84 9.03
CA ASN A 107 9.35 4.71 8.29
C ASN A 107 9.06 5.10 6.84
N LEU A 108 8.11 5.99 6.63
CA LEU A 108 7.73 6.38 5.27
C LEU A 108 8.78 7.28 4.60
N LEU A 109 9.33 8.30 5.26
CA LEU A 109 10.25 9.22 4.60
C LEU A 109 11.48 8.51 4.02
N HIS A 110 11.96 7.48 4.71
CA HIS A 110 13.04 6.62 4.24
C HIS A 110 12.75 5.92 2.90
N ARG A 111 11.50 5.83 2.44
CA ARG A 111 11.17 5.39 1.06
C ARG A 111 11.81 6.27 -0.01
N SER A 112 12.00 7.55 0.30
CA SER A 112 12.69 8.51 -0.55
C SER A 112 14.22 8.43 -0.42
N ASP A 113 14.77 7.76 0.61
CA ASP A 113 16.20 7.68 0.86
C ASP A 113 16.81 6.31 0.50
N PRO A 114 17.27 6.10 -0.74
CA PRO A 114 17.84 4.82 -1.15
C PRO A 114 19.10 4.34 -0.39
N PHE A 115 19.75 5.21 0.41
CA PHE A 115 21.00 4.87 1.13
C PHE A 115 20.94 5.07 2.64
N ILE A 116 19.78 5.46 3.19
CA ILE A 116 19.57 5.70 4.63
C ILE A 116 20.36 6.91 5.18
N ASN A 117 21.41 7.36 4.49
CA ASN A 117 22.30 8.43 4.92
C ASN A 117 22.26 9.67 4.01
N ASN A 118 21.22 9.84 3.20
CA ASN A 118 21.05 11.06 2.40
C ASN A 118 20.34 12.17 3.15
N TYR A 119 19.57 11.82 4.18
CA TYR A 119 19.00 12.77 5.12
C TYR A 119 19.90 13.00 6.34
N THR A 120 19.98 14.25 6.80
CA THR A 120 20.32 14.56 8.19
C THR A 120 19.08 14.51 9.07
N HIS A 121 19.26 14.43 10.39
CA HIS A 121 18.15 14.45 11.34
C HIS A 121 17.30 15.72 11.22
N SER A 122 17.93 16.89 10.99
CA SER A 122 17.19 18.15 10.80
C SER A 122 16.36 18.11 9.53
N GLU A 123 16.94 17.63 8.42
CA GLU A 123 16.20 17.53 7.15
C GLU A 123 14.98 16.61 7.28
N ILE A 124 15.07 15.50 8.03
CA ILE A 124 13.91 14.63 8.30
C ILE A 124 12.82 15.42 9.02
N ARG A 125 13.18 16.08 10.12
CA ARG A 125 12.24 16.87 10.93
C ARG A 125 11.55 17.95 10.09
N ASP A 126 12.31 18.72 9.33
CA ASP A 126 11.80 19.81 8.48
C ASP A 126 10.92 19.27 7.33
N THR A 127 11.31 18.15 6.72
CA THR A 127 10.51 17.52 5.67
C THR A 127 9.18 17.01 6.23
N VAL A 128 9.19 16.41 7.43
CA VAL A 128 7.96 15.96 8.08
C VAL A 128 7.07 17.12 8.47
N ASN A 129 7.63 18.16 9.07
CA ASN A 129 6.93 19.42 9.35
C ASN A 129 6.20 19.93 8.10
N ASN A 130 6.88 19.94 6.95
CA ASN A 130 6.30 20.41 5.71
C ASN A 130 5.10 19.56 5.26
N TYR A 131 5.09 18.23 5.46
CA TYR A 131 3.89 17.42 5.12
C TYR A 131 2.67 17.81 5.95
N PHE A 132 2.84 18.01 7.27
CA PHE A 132 1.73 18.42 8.13
C PHE A 132 1.29 19.87 7.86
N ILE A 133 2.23 20.78 7.59
CA ILE A 133 1.94 22.17 7.14
C ILE A 133 1.12 22.16 5.85
N ILE A 134 1.53 21.38 4.86
CA ILE A 134 0.82 21.25 3.58
C ILE A 134 -0.59 20.71 3.80
N ALA A 135 -0.73 19.60 4.54
CA ALA A 135 -2.02 18.98 4.80
C ALA A 135 -2.97 19.92 5.56
N TYR A 136 -2.49 20.57 6.62
CA TYR A 136 -3.26 21.52 7.41
C TYR A 136 -3.79 22.68 6.55
N ASN A 137 -2.92 23.29 5.73
CA ASN A 137 -3.33 24.41 4.90
C ASN A 137 -4.31 23.98 3.80
N LEU A 138 -4.14 22.80 3.20
CA LEU A 138 -5.11 22.27 2.24
C LEU A 138 -6.49 22.10 2.89
N LEU A 139 -6.54 21.48 4.07
CA LEU A 139 -7.79 21.25 4.80
C LEU A 139 -8.42 22.55 5.28
N LYS A 140 -7.64 23.49 5.81
CA LYS A 140 -8.12 24.80 6.26
C LYS A 140 -8.68 25.64 5.12
N THR A 141 -8.00 25.66 3.96
CA THR A 141 -8.41 26.49 2.81
C THR A 141 -9.73 26.00 2.20
N TYR A 142 -9.91 24.69 2.08
CA TYR A 142 -11.03 24.13 1.31
C TYR A 142 -12.11 23.45 2.17
N ASN A 143 -11.81 23.09 3.42
CA ASN A 143 -12.69 22.41 4.36
C ASN A 143 -13.50 21.26 3.70
N PRO A 144 -12.82 20.25 3.12
CA PRO A 144 -13.53 19.22 2.36
C PRO A 144 -14.43 18.37 3.25
N LYS A 145 -15.64 18.07 2.80
CA LYS A 145 -16.56 17.15 3.49
C LYS A 145 -16.04 15.72 3.46
N PHE A 146 -15.44 15.32 2.34
CA PHE A 146 -14.80 14.03 2.22
C PHE A 146 -13.58 14.07 1.29
N ILE A 147 -12.72 13.07 1.44
CA ILE A 147 -11.50 12.88 0.65
C ILE A 147 -11.49 11.45 0.11
N LEU A 148 -11.49 11.30 -1.21
CA LEU A 148 -11.38 10.00 -1.87
C LEU A 148 -9.91 9.72 -2.24
N TYR A 149 -9.37 8.63 -1.71
CA TYR A 149 -8.04 8.14 -2.01
C TYR A 149 -8.12 6.98 -3.01
N GLU A 150 -7.33 7.04 -4.09
CA GLU A 150 -7.22 5.95 -5.09
C GLU A 150 -6.85 4.61 -4.42
N VAL A 151 -6.11 4.68 -3.33
CA VAL A 151 -5.67 3.55 -2.52
C VAL A 151 -5.40 4.05 -1.09
N ALA A 152 -5.50 3.18 -0.07
CA ALA A 152 -5.09 3.54 1.31
C ALA A 152 -3.73 4.26 1.34
N PRO A 153 -3.53 5.24 2.25
CA PRO A 153 -2.34 6.10 2.28
C PRO A 153 -1.04 5.31 2.07
N HIS A 154 -0.23 5.75 1.11
CA HIS A 154 0.95 5.03 0.65
C HIS A 154 2.23 5.88 0.71
N THR A 155 2.09 7.20 0.72
CA THR A 155 3.18 8.16 0.73
C THR A 155 3.16 9.01 2.00
N MET A 156 4.17 9.84 2.19
CA MET A 156 4.31 10.61 3.42
C MET A 156 3.24 11.71 3.49
N TYR A 157 2.88 12.31 2.35
CA TYR A 157 1.92 13.40 2.29
C TYR A 157 0.47 12.91 2.44
N ASP A 158 0.11 11.78 1.81
CA ASP A 158 -1.25 11.26 1.87
C ASP A 158 -1.58 10.69 3.26
N LEU A 159 -0.58 10.17 3.99
CA LEU A 159 -0.73 9.77 5.39
C LEU A 159 -0.95 10.98 6.30
N ALA A 160 -0.13 12.03 6.17
CA ALA A 160 -0.33 13.25 6.94
C ALA A 160 -1.71 13.87 6.66
N LEU A 161 -2.10 13.96 5.38
CA LEU A 161 -3.42 14.45 5.00
C LEU A 161 -4.55 13.62 5.58
N TYR A 162 -4.46 12.28 5.51
CA TYR A 162 -5.46 11.38 6.08
C TYR A 162 -5.67 11.63 7.58
N GLN A 163 -4.57 11.80 8.33
CA GLN A 163 -4.60 11.97 9.78
C GLN A 163 -5.21 13.32 10.17
N LEU A 164 -4.76 14.42 9.54
CA LEU A 164 -5.34 15.73 9.84
C LEU A 164 -6.80 15.82 9.38
N ALA A 165 -7.15 15.19 8.25
CA ALA A 165 -8.51 15.24 7.73
C ALA A 165 -9.52 14.71 8.75
N GLU A 166 -9.22 13.59 9.39
CA GLU A 166 -10.08 12.99 10.42
C GLU A 166 -10.29 13.95 11.60
N ASN A 167 -9.20 14.55 12.12
CA ASN A 167 -9.26 15.46 13.27
C ASN A 167 -9.92 16.81 12.93
N MET A 168 -9.86 17.23 11.66
CA MET A 168 -10.50 18.46 11.16
C MET A 168 -11.93 18.23 10.66
N GLY A 169 -12.50 17.03 10.84
CA GLY A 169 -13.90 16.73 10.53
C GLY A 169 -14.19 16.33 9.08
N SER A 170 -13.17 16.07 8.27
CA SER A 170 -13.31 15.53 6.92
C SER A 170 -13.39 14.00 6.92
N LYS A 171 -14.35 13.44 6.17
CA LYS A 171 -14.48 11.99 6.03
C LYS A 171 -13.46 11.43 5.03
N ASN A 172 -12.58 10.53 5.47
CA ASN A 172 -11.71 9.78 4.57
C ASN A 172 -12.47 8.63 3.89
N ILE A 173 -12.24 8.43 2.59
CA ILE A 173 -12.75 7.28 1.83
C ILE A 173 -11.57 6.66 1.09
N LEU A 174 -11.27 5.42 1.44
CA LEU A 174 -10.10 4.68 0.99
C LEU A 174 -10.52 3.48 0.18
N LEU A 175 -9.94 3.32 -1.00
CA LEU A 175 -10.08 2.09 -1.76
C LEU A 175 -9.07 1.05 -1.30
N VAL A 176 -9.56 -0.18 -1.13
CA VAL A 176 -8.80 -1.33 -0.64
C VAL A 176 -8.68 -2.37 -1.74
N ASP A 177 -7.46 -2.55 -2.23
CA ASP A 177 -7.10 -3.61 -3.17
C ASP A 177 -7.26 -4.99 -2.55
N THR A 178 -7.72 -5.93 -3.37
CA THR A 178 -7.78 -7.35 -3.02
C THR A 178 -6.85 -8.16 -3.93
N ASN A 179 -6.61 -9.42 -3.57
CA ASN A 179 -5.98 -10.40 -4.46
C ASN A 179 -6.98 -10.99 -5.48
N ILE A 180 -8.24 -10.57 -5.47
CA ILE A 180 -9.25 -10.92 -6.46
C ILE A 180 -9.23 -9.85 -7.58
N PRO A 181 -8.93 -10.20 -8.84
CA PRO A 181 -8.90 -9.23 -9.93
C PRO A 181 -10.21 -8.44 -10.04
N SER A 182 -10.09 -7.11 -10.19
CA SER A 182 -11.22 -6.21 -10.41
C SER A 182 -12.25 -6.16 -9.27
N ILE A 183 -11.86 -6.58 -8.07
CA ILE A 183 -12.64 -6.43 -6.85
C ILE A 183 -11.89 -5.53 -5.88
N SER A 184 -12.56 -4.45 -5.47
CA SER A 184 -12.11 -3.57 -4.40
C SER A 184 -13.19 -3.42 -3.34
N PHE A 185 -12.78 -2.92 -2.18
CA PHE A 185 -13.69 -2.39 -1.18
C PHE A 185 -13.43 -0.90 -0.97
N ALA A 186 -14.41 -0.19 -0.42
CA ALA A 186 -14.23 1.16 0.10
C ALA A 186 -14.37 1.13 1.63
N THR A 187 -13.50 1.84 2.35
CA THR A 187 -13.52 1.94 3.82
C THR A 187 -13.23 3.39 4.23
N THR A 188 -13.62 3.79 5.44
CA THR A 188 -13.23 5.09 5.98
C THR A 188 -11.96 5.04 6.82
N ASP A 189 -11.55 3.83 7.20
CA ASP A 189 -10.40 3.59 8.06
C ASP A 189 -9.59 2.41 7.52
N PHE A 190 -8.32 2.64 7.18
CA PHE A 190 -7.43 1.57 6.72
C PHE A 190 -6.88 0.72 7.88
N ASN A 191 -6.99 1.19 9.11
CA ASN A 191 -6.63 0.44 10.32
C ASN A 191 -7.77 -0.48 10.75
N ASN A 192 -9.04 -0.11 10.52
CA ASN A 192 -10.20 -0.93 10.85
C ASN A 192 -10.99 -1.36 9.60
N ASN A 193 -10.41 -2.30 8.85
CA ASN A 193 -11.01 -2.88 7.63
C ASN A 193 -12.24 -3.78 7.91
N ARG A 194 -12.95 -3.62 9.04
CA ARG A 194 -14.24 -4.30 9.30
C ARG A 194 -15.44 -3.48 8.80
N LYS A 195 -15.26 -2.19 8.52
CA LYS A 195 -16.35 -1.26 8.15
C LYS A 195 -16.26 -0.86 6.68
N PHE A 196 -16.60 -1.78 5.79
CA PHE A 196 -16.70 -1.43 4.37
C PHE A 196 -17.96 -0.60 4.08
N ILE A 197 -17.80 0.37 3.21
CA ILE A 197 -18.90 1.19 2.69
C ILE A 197 -19.72 0.31 1.75
N LYS A 198 -21.00 0.13 2.07
CA LYS A 198 -21.95 -0.58 1.23
C LYS A 198 -22.60 0.40 0.26
N LEU A 199 -22.41 0.19 -1.04
CA LEU A 199 -23.18 0.94 -2.05
C LEU A 199 -24.66 0.52 -2.01
N SER A 200 -25.56 1.49 -2.12
CA SER A 200 -27.00 1.23 -2.23
C SER A 200 -27.31 0.31 -3.43
N ARG A 201 -28.39 -0.49 -3.33
CA ARG A 201 -28.69 -1.53 -4.36
C ARG A 201 -28.80 -0.96 -5.78
N ASN A 202 -29.38 0.23 -5.93
CA ASN A 202 -29.52 0.94 -7.20
C ASN A 202 -28.19 1.55 -7.73
N ARG A 203 -27.11 1.47 -6.96
CA ARG A 203 -25.77 2.00 -7.28
C ARG A 203 -24.71 0.91 -7.43
N GLN A 204 -25.11 -0.36 -7.41
CA GLN A 204 -24.21 -1.50 -7.64
C GLN A 204 -24.19 -1.89 -9.12
N PHE A 205 -23.35 -1.24 -9.91
CA PHE A 205 -23.27 -1.51 -11.34
C PHE A 205 -22.53 -2.82 -11.63
N GLY A 206 -23.16 -3.67 -12.45
CA GLY A 206 -22.55 -4.90 -12.96
C GLY A 206 -22.38 -5.98 -11.91
N ARG A 207 -23.35 -6.04 -10.98
CA ARG A 207 -23.40 -7.00 -9.88
C ARG A 207 -23.19 -8.45 -10.32
N ASN A 208 -23.83 -8.88 -11.41
CA ASN A 208 -23.70 -10.25 -11.93
C ASN A 208 -22.24 -10.55 -12.35
N LYS A 209 -21.57 -9.60 -13.00
CA LYS A 209 -20.17 -9.73 -13.41
C LYS A 209 -19.24 -9.76 -12.19
N LEU A 210 -19.51 -8.92 -11.20
CA LEU A 210 -18.79 -8.90 -9.92
C LEU A 210 -18.87 -10.26 -9.22
N VAL A 211 -20.09 -10.75 -8.99
CA VAL A 211 -20.34 -12.03 -8.29
C VAL A 211 -19.65 -13.18 -9.04
N LYS A 212 -19.85 -13.27 -10.36
CA LYS A 212 -19.17 -14.27 -11.19
C LYS A 212 -17.65 -14.21 -11.09
N THR A 213 -17.06 -13.01 -11.16
CA THR A 213 -15.59 -12.82 -11.05
C THR A 213 -15.09 -13.23 -9.68
N PHE A 214 -15.85 -12.92 -8.63
CA PHE A 214 -15.53 -13.28 -7.26
C PHE A 214 -15.55 -14.80 -7.10
N ASP A 215 -16.63 -15.47 -7.48
CA ASP A 215 -16.81 -16.93 -7.35
C ASP A 215 -15.79 -17.72 -8.15
N GLU A 216 -15.58 -17.38 -9.43
CA GLU A 216 -14.56 -18.03 -10.25
C GLU A 216 -13.15 -17.93 -9.66
N HIS A 217 -12.88 -16.89 -8.86
CA HIS A 217 -11.61 -16.72 -8.19
C HIS A 217 -11.53 -17.50 -6.89
N ILE A 218 -12.63 -17.56 -6.11
CA ILE A 218 -12.74 -18.38 -4.90
C ILE A 218 -12.54 -19.85 -5.24
N ASP A 219 -13.22 -20.35 -6.27
CA ASP A 219 -13.16 -21.75 -6.69
C ASP A 219 -11.75 -22.18 -7.13
N LYS A 220 -10.93 -21.24 -7.59
CA LYS A 220 -9.53 -21.49 -8.03
C LYS A 220 -8.49 -21.22 -6.94
N GLN A 221 -8.90 -20.79 -5.75
CA GLN A 221 -7.96 -20.57 -4.64
C GLN A 221 -7.35 -21.91 -4.24
N GLY A 222 -6.04 -21.90 -4.01
CA GLY A 222 -5.34 -23.13 -3.62
C GLY A 222 -5.19 -24.15 -4.75
N GLU A 223 -5.33 -23.78 -6.02
CA GLU A 223 -4.99 -24.65 -7.16
C GLU A 223 -4.04 -23.97 -8.16
N SER A 224 -4.08 -22.64 -8.24
CA SER A 224 -3.39 -21.87 -9.26
C SER A 224 -2.39 -20.87 -8.67
N ILE A 225 -1.30 -20.62 -9.41
CA ILE A 225 -0.36 -19.54 -9.08
C ILE A 225 -1.15 -18.22 -9.13
N PRO A 226 -1.11 -17.38 -8.07
CA PRO A 226 -1.85 -16.14 -8.02
C PRO A 226 -1.59 -15.25 -9.24
N PHE A 227 -2.62 -14.57 -9.75
CA PHE A 227 -2.52 -13.82 -11.01
C PHE A 227 -1.40 -12.76 -10.98
N TYR A 228 -1.15 -12.15 -9.82
CA TYR A 228 -0.11 -11.14 -9.62
C TYR A 228 1.32 -11.72 -9.59
N MET A 229 1.45 -13.05 -9.52
CA MET A 229 2.69 -13.84 -9.58
C MET A 229 2.92 -14.53 -10.94
N LYS A 230 1.90 -14.64 -11.81
CA LYS A 230 2.05 -15.21 -13.16
C LYS A 230 3.10 -14.45 -13.99
N ASN A 231 3.89 -15.18 -14.79
CA ASN A 231 4.93 -14.68 -15.70
C ASN A 231 6.13 -13.95 -15.05
N ARG A 232 6.44 -14.23 -13.77
CA ARG A 232 7.60 -13.64 -13.09
C ARG A 232 8.66 -14.71 -12.80
N LYS A 233 9.93 -14.41 -13.11
CA LYS A 233 11.06 -15.23 -12.63
C LYS A 233 11.15 -15.04 -11.09
N PHE A 234 10.90 -16.12 -10.34
CA PHE A 234 10.83 -16.11 -8.86
C PHE A 234 12.20 -16.05 -8.17
N SER A 235 13.27 -16.32 -8.90
CA SER A 235 14.64 -16.15 -8.43
C SER A 235 15.56 -16.05 -9.63
N ARG A 236 16.75 -15.48 -9.43
CA ARG A 236 17.79 -15.48 -10.46
C ARG A 236 18.62 -16.74 -10.29
N SER A 237 18.88 -17.44 -11.40
CA SER A 237 20.00 -18.39 -11.44
C SER A 237 21.31 -17.61 -11.38
N TYR A 238 22.39 -18.25 -10.93
CA TYR A 238 23.72 -17.60 -10.90
C TYR A 238 24.14 -17.07 -12.28
N GLY A 239 23.86 -17.80 -13.36
CA GLY A 239 24.10 -17.32 -14.73
C GLY A 239 23.30 -16.05 -15.08
N ASN A 240 22.01 -15.98 -14.68
CA ASN A 240 21.20 -14.78 -14.87
C ASN A 240 21.71 -13.60 -14.03
N MET A 241 22.24 -13.84 -12.82
CA MET A 241 22.88 -12.80 -12.02
C MET A 241 24.11 -12.21 -12.73
N ILE A 242 24.96 -13.04 -13.32
CA ILE A 242 26.14 -12.59 -14.08
C ILE A 242 25.72 -11.81 -15.34
N TYR A 243 24.75 -12.34 -16.09
CA TYR A 243 24.22 -11.67 -17.28
C TYR A 243 23.64 -10.28 -16.96
N ASP A 244 22.81 -10.19 -15.92
CA ASP A 244 22.22 -8.93 -15.49
C ASP A 244 23.30 -7.96 -14.97
N PHE A 245 24.33 -8.45 -14.28
CA PHE A 245 25.48 -7.65 -13.85
C PHE A 245 26.16 -6.96 -15.03
N LEU A 246 26.52 -7.73 -16.06
CA LEU A 246 27.15 -7.21 -17.29
C LEU A 246 26.25 -6.19 -17.99
N LYS A 247 24.95 -6.48 -18.06
CA LYS A 247 23.94 -5.57 -18.63
C LYS A 247 23.85 -4.24 -17.86
N TYR A 248 23.84 -4.28 -16.52
CA TYR A 248 23.81 -3.06 -15.71
C TYR A 248 25.12 -2.28 -15.79
N LEU A 249 26.26 -2.98 -15.83
CA LEU A 249 27.58 -2.38 -16.03
C LEU A 249 27.64 -1.61 -17.36
N TYR A 250 27.17 -2.23 -18.44
CA TYR A 250 27.07 -1.60 -19.77
C TYR A 250 26.09 -0.41 -19.80
N ALA A 251 24.94 -0.52 -19.14
CA ALA A 251 23.96 0.56 -19.10
C ALA A 251 24.48 1.77 -18.30
N ASP A 252 25.16 1.54 -17.18
CA ASP A 252 25.74 2.61 -16.38
C ASP A 252 26.97 3.25 -17.06
N SER A 253 27.81 2.48 -17.76
CA SER A 253 28.91 3.06 -18.54
C SER A 253 28.42 3.99 -19.66
N LYS A 254 27.37 3.58 -20.41
CA LYS A 254 26.68 4.45 -21.38
C LYS A 254 26.11 5.71 -20.75
N LYS A 255 25.49 5.58 -19.57
CA LYS A 255 24.90 6.73 -18.86
C LYS A 255 25.96 7.71 -18.38
N SER A 256 27.09 7.22 -17.88
CA SER A 256 28.23 8.05 -17.46
C SER A 256 28.80 8.83 -18.66
N LEU A 257 29.01 8.16 -19.79
CA LEU A 257 29.46 8.80 -21.04
C LEU A 257 28.45 9.85 -21.53
N ALA A 258 27.16 9.51 -21.57
CA ALA A 258 26.10 10.44 -21.94
C ALA A 258 25.95 11.62 -20.95
N THR A 259 26.30 11.42 -19.67
CA THR A 259 26.27 12.49 -18.67
C THR A 259 27.44 13.44 -18.88
N LEU A 260 28.66 12.93 -19.13
CA LEU A 260 29.83 13.73 -19.48
C LEU A 260 29.58 14.61 -20.71
N ILE A 261 29.00 14.03 -21.77
CA ILE A 261 28.62 14.75 -23.00
C ILE A 261 27.53 15.81 -22.73
N LYS A 262 26.57 15.50 -21.84
CA LYS A 262 25.47 16.43 -21.51
C LYS A 262 25.84 17.51 -20.50
N THR A 263 26.86 17.31 -19.66
CA THR A 263 27.38 18.36 -18.76
C THR A 263 27.99 19.56 -19.49
N GLN A 264 28.35 19.40 -20.78
CA GLN A 264 28.73 20.53 -21.64
C GLN A 264 27.53 21.36 -22.11
N ASN A 265 26.32 20.79 -22.15
CA ASN A 265 25.11 21.45 -22.62
C ASN A 265 24.08 21.56 -21.48
N ASN A 266 24.27 22.59 -20.64
CA ASN A 266 23.41 22.94 -19.51
C ASN A 266 21.92 22.88 -19.88
N LEU A 267 21.22 21.80 -19.51
CA LEU A 267 19.78 21.69 -19.67
C LEU A 267 19.14 21.10 -18.42
N ASN A 268 18.30 21.95 -17.82
CA ASN A 268 17.38 21.70 -16.71
C ASN A 268 16.72 20.31 -16.83
N LYS A 269 17.21 19.34 -16.05
CA LYS A 269 16.50 18.07 -15.88
C LYS A 269 15.30 18.31 -14.97
N LYS A 270 14.11 18.01 -15.51
CA LYS A 270 12.86 17.89 -14.73
C LYS A 270 13.08 16.95 -13.53
N LYS A 271 12.49 17.30 -12.38
CA LYS A 271 12.40 16.42 -11.20
C LYS A 271 11.80 15.08 -11.66
N THR A 272 12.58 14.01 -11.64
CA THR A 272 12.17 12.69 -12.15
C THR A 272 12.30 11.67 -11.03
N GLY A 273 11.25 11.60 -10.19
CA GLY A 273 11.14 10.69 -9.04
C GLY A 273 11.43 11.38 -7.72
N TYR A 274 10.97 10.81 -6.60
CA TYR A 274 11.04 11.39 -5.26
C TYR A 274 12.25 10.92 -4.43
N GLN A 275 13.37 10.57 -5.07
CA GLN A 275 14.55 10.12 -4.34
C GLN A 275 15.36 11.30 -3.80
N LYS A 276 15.67 11.28 -2.50
CA LYS A 276 16.51 12.26 -1.81
C LYS A 276 17.92 12.25 -2.38
N LYS A 277 18.40 13.43 -2.76
CA LYS A 277 19.81 13.66 -3.05
C LYS A 277 20.52 14.18 -1.80
N LYS A 278 21.68 13.59 -1.46
CA LYS A 278 22.51 14.07 -0.35
C LYS A 278 22.90 15.54 -0.54
N GLY A 279 22.79 16.33 0.52
CA GLY A 279 23.16 17.75 0.54
C GLY A 279 22.16 18.73 -0.07
N TYR A 280 20.94 18.28 -0.40
CA TYR A 280 19.85 19.12 -0.88
C TYR A 280 18.54 18.74 -0.21
N LEU A 281 17.64 19.69 0.05
CA LEU A 281 16.30 19.37 0.55
C LEU A 281 15.52 18.55 -0.49
N LEU A 282 14.59 17.71 -0.04
CA LEU A 282 13.85 16.81 -0.92
C LEU A 282 13.08 17.57 -2.02
N HIS A 283 12.44 18.68 -1.66
CA HIS A 283 11.68 19.51 -2.60
C HIS A 283 12.56 20.30 -3.58
N GLU A 284 13.76 20.70 -3.17
CA GLU A 284 14.69 21.45 -4.02
C GLU A 284 15.26 20.57 -5.13
N LYS A 285 15.75 19.37 -4.77
CA LYS A 285 16.48 18.52 -5.70
C LYS A 285 16.30 17.03 -5.42
N THR A 286 15.55 16.41 -6.31
CA THR A 286 15.43 14.95 -6.39
C THR A 286 16.44 14.36 -7.37
N GLY A 287 16.81 13.09 -7.18
CA GLY A 287 17.52 12.38 -8.24
C GLY A 287 17.97 10.98 -7.87
N ASN A 288 18.25 10.17 -8.89
CA ASN A 288 18.95 8.90 -8.73
C ASN A 288 20.43 9.20 -8.41
N SER A 289 20.75 9.43 -7.14
CA SER A 289 22.12 9.53 -6.60
C SER A 289 22.92 8.22 -6.71
N PHE A 290 22.42 7.21 -7.46
CA PHE A 290 23.07 5.91 -7.62
C PHE A 290 23.13 5.39 -9.05
N SER A 291 24.18 4.61 -9.31
CA SER A 291 24.30 3.70 -10.43
C SER A 291 23.27 2.56 -10.25
N LYS A 292 22.54 2.19 -11.31
CA LYS A 292 21.59 1.07 -11.23
C LYS A 292 22.31 -0.22 -10.82
N LEU A 293 23.59 -0.32 -11.20
CA LEU A 293 24.52 -1.37 -10.87
C LEU A 293 24.68 -1.60 -9.36
N LYS A 294 24.89 -0.56 -8.55
CA LYS A 294 25.12 -0.81 -7.12
C LYS A 294 23.84 -1.27 -6.41
N LYS A 295 22.64 -0.81 -6.81
CA LYS A 295 21.37 -1.40 -6.31
C LYS A 295 21.28 -2.88 -6.67
N PHE A 296 21.62 -3.20 -7.91
CA PHE A 296 21.64 -4.58 -8.39
C PHE A 296 22.61 -5.46 -7.60
N ILE A 297 23.86 -5.03 -7.39
CA ILE A 297 24.88 -5.77 -6.62
C ILE A 297 24.37 -6.11 -5.22
N LEU A 298 23.81 -5.11 -4.52
CA LEU A 298 23.29 -5.28 -3.17
C LEU A 298 22.13 -6.28 -3.13
N GLY A 299 21.23 -6.22 -4.11
CA GLY A 299 20.15 -7.18 -4.24
C GLY A 299 20.64 -8.60 -4.51
N VAL A 300 21.68 -8.76 -5.35
CA VAL A 300 22.34 -10.06 -5.60
C VAL A 300 23.00 -10.58 -4.33
N GLN A 301 23.73 -9.75 -3.59
CA GLN A 301 24.39 -10.16 -2.35
C GLN A 301 23.39 -10.70 -1.33
N LEU A 302 22.26 -10.01 -1.13
CA LEU A 302 21.20 -10.48 -0.24
C LEU A 302 20.51 -11.74 -0.76
N GLU A 303 20.31 -11.87 -2.07
CA GLU A 303 19.73 -13.09 -2.67
C GLU A 303 20.65 -14.30 -2.49
N ILE A 304 21.96 -14.12 -2.66
CA ILE A 304 22.96 -15.19 -2.44
C ILE A 304 22.98 -15.59 -0.96
N LEU A 305 23.01 -14.62 -0.04
CA LEU A 305 22.93 -14.88 1.40
C LEU A 305 21.67 -15.67 1.77
N TYR A 306 20.52 -15.28 1.24
CA TYR A 306 19.27 -15.98 1.49
C TYR A 306 19.30 -17.42 0.93
N LYS A 307 19.78 -17.58 -0.30
CA LYS A 307 19.93 -18.91 -0.94
C LYS A 307 20.82 -19.81 -0.10
N ASP A 308 21.91 -19.28 0.43
CA ASP A 308 22.82 -20.00 1.33
C ASP A 308 22.10 -20.46 2.60
N LYS A 309 21.37 -19.57 3.27
CA LYS A 309 20.56 -19.90 4.48
C LYS A 309 19.45 -20.90 4.23
N SER A 310 18.95 -20.98 3.00
CA SER A 310 17.93 -21.98 2.61
C SER A 310 18.51 -23.34 2.17
N LYS A 311 19.84 -23.49 2.16
CA LYS A 311 20.47 -24.78 1.85
C LYS A 311 20.11 -25.82 2.92
N GLY A 312 19.85 -27.04 2.49
CA GLY A 312 19.46 -28.13 3.40
C GLY A 312 17.99 -28.08 3.85
N PHE A 313 17.20 -27.12 3.35
CA PHE A 313 15.76 -27.11 3.62
C PHE A 313 15.09 -28.39 3.12
N SER A 314 14.40 -29.08 4.03
CA SER A 314 13.55 -30.23 3.73
C SER A 314 12.34 -30.22 4.66
N LEU A 315 11.19 -30.62 4.14
CA LEU A 315 9.98 -30.84 4.95
C LEU A 315 9.93 -32.26 5.54
N GLU A 316 10.82 -33.18 5.14
CA GLU A 316 10.75 -34.59 5.53
C GLU A 316 10.88 -34.80 7.04
N ASN A 317 11.66 -33.97 7.72
CA ASN A 317 11.90 -34.06 9.16
C ASN A 317 11.10 -33.03 9.97
N VAL A 318 10.18 -32.29 9.33
CA VAL A 318 9.37 -31.26 10.00
C VAL A 318 7.97 -31.79 10.26
N ALA A 319 7.74 -32.26 11.49
CA ALA A 319 6.46 -32.86 11.88
C ALA A 319 5.31 -31.84 11.90
N SER A 320 5.55 -30.60 12.34
CA SER A 320 4.54 -29.53 12.37
C SER A 320 5.23 -28.17 12.33
N TYR A 321 4.63 -27.21 11.62
CA TYR A 321 5.24 -25.89 11.46
C TYR A 321 4.23 -24.77 11.26
N ILE A 322 4.66 -23.56 11.62
CA ILE A 322 3.98 -22.32 11.29
C ILE A 322 4.71 -21.67 10.13
N TYR A 323 3.97 -21.39 9.06
CA TYR A 323 4.53 -20.77 7.85
C TYR A 323 4.44 -19.25 7.92
N VAL A 324 5.56 -18.57 7.70
CA VAL A 324 5.67 -17.11 7.65
C VAL A 324 6.11 -16.66 6.24
N PRO A 325 5.16 -16.29 5.36
CA PRO A 325 5.48 -15.64 4.10
C PRO A 325 5.89 -14.18 4.37
N LEU A 326 7.18 -13.88 4.22
CA LEU A 326 7.66 -12.50 4.37
C LEU A 326 7.10 -11.62 3.26
N SER A 327 6.60 -10.46 3.66
CA SER A 327 6.05 -9.48 2.73
C SER A 327 7.16 -8.60 2.17
N MET A 328 7.03 -8.14 0.93
CA MET A 328 7.99 -7.20 0.37
C MET A 328 8.00 -5.91 1.18
N GLN A 329 9.19 -5.36 1.43
CA GLN A 329 9.38 -4.07 2.08
C GLN A 329 10.36 -3.18 1.29
N HIS A 330 10.10 -1.87 1.21
CA HIS A 330 8.92 -1.17 1.72
C HIS A 330 7.74 -1.27 0.75
N GLU A 331 6.57 -1.73 1.19
CA GLU A 331 5.35 -1.85 0.36
C GLU A 331 4.16 -1.33 1.17
N ARG A 332 3.07 -0.87 0.54
CA ARG A 332 1.89 -0.31 1.24
C ARG A 332 1.36 -1.24 2.33
N THR A 333 1.18 -2.52 1.99
CA THR A 333 0.61 -3.57 2.83
C THR A 333 1.46 -3.81 4.08
N THR A 334 2.78 -3.59 4.01
CA THR A 334 3.63 -3.59 5.20
C THR A 334 3.64 -2.22 5.89
N MET A 335 3.71 -1.14 5.13
CA MET A 335 3.83 0.23 5.66
C MET A 335 3.08 1.21 4.76
N PRO A 336 2.06 1.93 5.26
CA PRO A 336 1.66 2.03 6.67
C PRO A 336 0.67 0.94 7.14
N SER A 337 0.17 0.05 6.28
CA SER A 337 -0.98 -0.81 6.62
C SER A 337 -0.74 -1.79 7.78
N ALA A 338 0.50 -2.24 8.03
CA ALA A 338 0.79 -3.08 9.20
C ALA A 338 1.06 -2.30 10.50
N ARG A 339 0.99 -0.96 10.47
CA ARG A 339 1.24 -0.05 11.61
C ARG A 339 2.49 -0.46 12.38
N PHE A 340 2.36 -0.75 13.68
CA PHE A 340 3.44 -1.12 14.59
C PHE A 340 4.06 -2.49 14.28
N MET A 341 3.38 -3.34 13.53
CA MET A 341 3.88 -4.65 13.08
C MET A 341 4.54 -4.58 11.69
N TYR A 342 4.91 -3.39 11.22
CA TYR A 342 5.65 -3.21 9.98
C TYR A 342 7.04 -3.86 10.06
N ASP A 343 7.74 -3.80 11.20
CA ASP A 343 8.99 -4.56 11.37
C ASP A 343 8.66 -6.03 11.49
N GLN A 344 8.92 -6.76 10.40
CA GLN A 344 8.60 -8.18 10.36
C GLN A 344 9.41 -9.00 11.36
N LYS A 345 10.56 -8.49 11.83
CA LYS A 345 11.31 -9.14 12.91
C LYS A 345 10.53 -9.14 14.21
N ALA A 346 9.77 -8.08 14.50
CA ALA A 346 9.07 -7.94 15.77
C ALA A 346 8.03 -9.05 15.95
N TYR A 347 7.19 -9.29 14.95
CA TYR A 347 6.19 -10.36 15.06
C TYR A 347 6.80 -11.76 14.94
N ILE A 348 7.89 -11.94 14.19
CA ILE A 348 8.59 -13.23 14.12
C ILE A 348 9.27 -13.55 15.46
N LYS A 349 9.88 -12.58 16.14
CA LYS A 349 10.41 -12.74 17.50
C LYS A 349 9.31 -13.08 18.48
N LEU A 350 8.16 -12.41 18.39
CA LEU A 350 7.00 -12.72 19.22
C LEU A 350 6.52 -14.17 19.02
N LEU A 351 6.47 -14.64 17.77
CA LEU A 351 6.16 -16.03 17.43
C LEU A 351 7.20 -17.00 17.99
N ALA A 352 8.47 -16.80 17.69
CA ALA A 352 9.56 -17.69 18.09
C ALA A 352 9.62 -17.86 19.62
N ASN A 353 9.48 -16.76 20.36
CA ASN A 353 9.53 -16.76 21.83
C ASN A 353 8.31 -17.43 22.50
N ASN A 354 7.24 -17.72 21.75
CA ASN A 354 6.03 -18.38 22.26
C ASN A 354 5.70 -19.67 21.49
N LEU A 355 6.64 -20.18 20.70
CA LEU A 355 6.45 -21.38 19.89
C LEU A 355 6.60 -22.64 20.76
N PRO A 356 5.61 -23.54 20.81
CA PRO A 356 5.78 -24.82 21.51
C PRO A 356 6.88 -25.67 20.86
N PRO A 357 7.65 -26.48 21.63
CA PRO A 357 8.82 -27.21 21.10
C PRO A 357 8.57 -28.14 19.92
N LYS A 358 7.32 -28.60 19.73
CA LYS A 358 6.94 -29.49 18.63
C LYS A 358 6.75 -28.79 17.28
N TYR A 359 6.66 -27.46 17.27
CA TYR A 359 6.48 -26.68 16.05
C TYR A 359 7.80 -26.06 15.61
N THR A 360 8.00 -25.98 14.30
CA THR A 360 9.08 -25.21 13.69
C THR A 360 8.53 -23.94 13.03
N LEU A 361 9.31 -22.85 13.01
CA LEU A 361 9.00 -21.70 12.17
C LEU A 361 9.66 -21.86 10.80
N ILE A 362 8.86 -21.82 9.74
CA ILE A 362 9.37 -21.79 8.36
C ILE A 362 9.10 -20.41 7.76
N VAL A 363 10.16 -19.71 7.41
CA VAL A 363 10.08 -18.39 6.78
C VAL A 363 10.36 -18.50 5.28
N LYS A 364 9.64 -17.74 4.46
CA LYS A 364 9.95 -17.61 3.02
C LYS A 364 9.96 -16.17 2.56
N GLU A 365 11.08 -15.72 1.97
CA GLU A 365 11.20 -14.37 1.44
C GLU A 365 10.42 -14.16 0.14
N ASN A 366 9.95 -12.93 -0.06
CA ASN A 366 9.35 -12.50 -1.32
C ASN A 366 10.44 -12.30 -2.38
N PRO A 367 10.39 -12.97 -3.54
CA PRO A 367 11.33 -12.77 -4.66
C PRO A 367 11.59 -11.31 -5.06
N LYS A 368 10.57 -10.45 -4.93
CA LYS A 368 10.69 -9.04 -5.31
C LYS A 368 11.59 -8.26 -4.37
N GLN A 369 11.80 -8.74 -3.14
CA GLN A 369 12.65 -8.10 -2.14
C GLN A 369 14.07 -7.85 -2.65
N PHE A 370 14.62 -8.78 -3.45
CA PHE A 370 15.99 -8.70 -3.97
C PHE A 370 16.12 -7.92 -5.28
N THR A 371 15.02 -7.71 -6.00
CA THR A 371 15.01 -7.07 -7.32
C THR A 371 14.42 -5.66 -7.29
N TYR A 372 13.61 -5.35 -6.29
CA TYR A 372 12.88 -4.10 -6.16
C TYR A 372 13.38 -3.28 -4.96
N ILE A 373 14.62 -2.80 -5.05
CA ILE A 373 15.21 -1.96 -4.01
C ILE A 373 14.81 -0.50 -4.25
N ARG A 374 13.77 -0.06 -3.53
CA ARG A 374 13.36 1.35 -3.40
C ARG A 374 13.70 1.83 -1.99
N GLY A 375 14.06 3.11 -1.85
CA GLY A 375 14.31 3.74 -0.54
C GLY A 375 15.29 2.99 0.36
N ALA A 376 15.20 3.28 1.65
CA ALA A 376 15.98 2.65 2.68
C ALA A 376 15.76 1.15 2.65
N ARG A 377 16.84 0.41 2.81
CA ARG A 377 16.75 -1.03 2.90
C ARG A 377 16.18 -1.43 4.25
N THR A 378 15.02 -2.04 4.22
CA THR A 378 14.41 -2.74 5.36
C THR A 378 14.96 -4.17 5.50
N ARG A 379 15.66 -4.68 4.48
CA ARG A 379 16.37 -5.96 4.51
C ARG A 379 17.86 -5.75 4.36
N ASP A 380 18.60 -6.27 5.32
CA ASP A 380 20.05 -6.34 5.32
C ASP A 380 20.52 -7.71 5.83
N LYS A 381 21.85 -7.88 5.94
CA LYS A 381 22.44 -9.13 6.45
C LYS A 381 21.96 -9.44 7.87
N ARG A 382 21.92 -8.42 8.74
CA ARG A 382 21.53 -8.51 10.14
C ARG A 382 20.11 -9.03 10.30
N PHE A 383 19.18 -8.63 9.42
CA PHE A 383 17.83 -9.16 9.41
C PHE A 383 17.82 -10.70 9.34
N TYR A 384 18.56 -11.28 8.40
CA TYR A 384 18.57 -12.74 8.22
C TYR A 384 19.38 -13.46 9.29
N GLU A 385 20.47 -12.86 9.79
CA GLU A 385 21.25 -13.40 10.92
C GLU A 385 20.43 -13.42 12.21
N GLU A 386 19.67 -12.35 12.50
CA GLU A 386 18.77 -12.32 13.66
C GLU A 386 17.66 -13.36 13.57
N LEU A 387 17.13 -13.63 12.38
CA LEU A 387 16.13 -14.67 12.19
C LEU A 387 16.72 -16.07 12.38
N GLU A 388 17.92 -16.32 11.87
CA GLU A 388 18.63 -17.59 12.06
C GLU A 388 18.88 -17.89 13.54
N ASN A 389 19.20 -16.87 14.34
CA ASN A 389 19.36 -16.99 15.80
C ASN A 389 18.06 -17.32 16.57
N LEU A 390 16.91 -17.32 15.90
CA LEU A 390 15.61 -17.73 16.46
C LEU A 390 15.22 -19.15 16.03
N ASP A 391 16.17 -19.94 15.54
CA ASP A 391 15.98 -21.31 15.04
C ASP A 391 14.91 -21.44 13.95
N VAL A 392 14.73 -20.39 13.13
CA VAL A 392 13.82 -20.46 11.98
C VAL A 392 14.46 -21.17 10.81
N GLN A 393 13.66 -21.94 10.07
CA GLN A 393 14.09 -22.56 8.82
C GLN A 393 13.72 -21.67 7.62
N PHE A 394 14.67 -21.46 6.71
CA PHE A 394 14.46 -20.66 5.50
C PHE A 394 14.04 -21.56 4.33
N ALA A 395 12.84 -21.36 3.80
CA ALA A 395 12.39 -22.05 2.60
C ALA A 395 13.01 -21.42 1.34
N PRO A 396 13.49 -22.22 0.37
CA PRO A 396 14.02 -21.71 -0.90
C PRO A 396 12.99 -20.84 -1.66
N LEU A 397 13.46 -19.84 -2.40
CA LEU A 397 12.58 -18.93 -3.17
C LEU A 397 11.75 -19.69 -4.21
N GLU A 398 12.35 -20.73 -4.77
CA GLU A 398 11.81 -21.62 -5.79
C GLU A 398 10.82 -22.64 -5.21
N PHE A 399 10.83 -22.88 -3.89
CA PHE A 399 9.93 -23.84 -3.26
C PHE A 399 8.48 -23.37 -3.37
N SER A 400 7.52 -24.28 -3.54
CA SER A 400 6.12 -23.88 -3.74
C SER A 400 5.50 -23.27 -2.47
N SER A 401 5.10 -21.99 -2.53
CA SER A 401 4.38 -21.33 -1.43
C SER A 401 3.06 -22.03 -1.12
N HIS A 402 2.38 -22.55 -2.14
CA HIS A 402 1.16 -23.35 -1.96
C HIS A 402 1.44 -24.63 -1.17
N LYS A 403 2.54 -25.34 -1.43
CA LYS A 403 2.91 -26.52 -0.62
C LYS A 403 3.19 -26.13 0.83
N LEU A 404 3.89 -25.02 1.06
CA LEU A 404 4.14 -24.50 2.42
C LEU A 404 2.84 -24.16 3.16
N ILE A 405 1.87 -23.55 2.48
CA ILE A 405 0.57 -23.28 3.11
C ILE A 405 -0.17 -24.60 3.37
N LYS A 406 -0.35 -25.44 2.35
CA LYS A 406 -1.12 -26.69 2.42
C LYS A 406 -0.67 -27.63 3.55
N TYR A 407 0.64 -27.73 3.80
CA TYR A 407 1.19 -28.64 4.81
C TYR A 407 1.52 -27.96 6.14
N SER A 408 1.33 -26.64 6.27
CA SER A 408 1.51 -25.95 7.56
C SER A 408 0.42 -26.30 8.57
N SER A 409 0.72 -26.10 9.86
CA SER A 409 -0.28 -26.12 10.94
C SER A 409 -1.06 -24.81 10.98
N ALA A 410 -0.39 -23.68 10.68
CA ALA A 410 -1.00 -22.37 10.52
C ALA A 410 -0.12 -21.45 9.67
N VAL A 411 -0.68 -20.34 9.20
CA VAL A 411 0.06 -19.30 8.47
C VAL A 411 0.06 -17.99 9.27
N ALA A 412 1.23 -17.38 9.45
CA ALA A 412 1.36 -16.10 10.14
C ALA A 412 1.62 -14.96 9.16
N VAL A 413 0.76 -13.94 9.17
CA VAL A 413 0.84 -12.79 8.26
C VAL A 413 0.64 -11.47 8.99
N THR A 414 1.22 -10.40 8.47
CA THR A 414 0.76 -9.04 8.78
C THR A 414 -0.54 -8.76 8.03
N THR A 415 -0.45 -8.43 6.75
CA THR A 415 -1.62 -8.19 5.88
C THR A 415 -1.56 -8.95 4.54
N GLY A 416 -0.63 -9.91 4.40
CA GLY A 416 -0.33 -10.56 3.13
C GLY A 416 -1.48 -11.40 2.58
N SER A 417 -1.56 -11.56 1.25
CA SER A 417 -2.57 -12.40 0.57
C SER A 417 -2.50 -13.88 0.94
N ALA A 418 -1.34 -14.35 1.39
CA ALA A 418 -1.16 -15.75 1.81
C ALA A 418 -2.10 -16.18 2.95
N GLY A 419 -2.56 -15.26 3.79
CA GLY A 419 -3.57 -15.58 4.80
C GLY A 419 -4.95 -15.86 4.20
N PHE A 420 -5.33 -15.17 3.13
CA PHE A 420 -6.55 -15.47 2.39
C PHE A 420 -6.45 -16.84 1.70
N GLU A 421 -5.32 -17.09 1.03
CA GLU A 421 -5.03 -18.37 0.37
C GLU A 421 -5.04 -19.54 1.38
N ALA A 422 -4.57 -19.30 2.61
CA ALA A 422 -4.58 -20.28 3.70
C ALA A 422 -6.00 -20.68 4.12
N VAL A 423 -6.87 -19.70 4.43
CA VAL A 423 -8.24 -20.00 4.87
C VAL A 423 -9.09 -20.58 3.73
N VAL A 424 -9.12 -19.90 2.58
CA VAL A 424 -10.04 -20.22 1.49
C VAL A 424 -9.54 -21.39 0.65
N GLY A 425 -8.25 -21.46 0.35
CA GLY A 425 -7.69 -22.49 -0.54
C GLY A 425 -7.17 -23.75 0.16
N HIS A 426 -6.84 -23.66 1.45
CA HIS A 426 -6.14 -24.75 2.15
C HIS A 426 -6.72 -25.14 3.50
N ASN A 427 -7.82 -24.49 3.93
CA ASN A 427 -8.46 -24.75 5.21
C ASN A 427 -7.48 -24.64 6.40
N LYS A 428 -6.59 -23.64 6.38
CA LYS A 428 -5.56 -23.42 7.40
C LYS A 428 -5.83 -22.18 8.26
N PRO A 429 -5.68 -22.28 9.59
CA PRO A 429 -5.81 -21.14 10.48
C PRO A 429 -4.71 -20.12 10.21
N VAL A 430 -5.02 -18.86 10.49
CA VAL A 430 -4.13 -17.73 10.23
C VAL A 430 -3.92 -16.91 11.49
N LEU A 431 -2.66 -16.65 11.81
CA LEU A 431 -2.25 -15.68 12.83
C LEU A 431 -2.06 -14.32 12.15
N LYS A 432 -2.98 -13.39 12.37
CA LYS A 432 -2.87 -12.02 11.84
C LYS A 432 -2.23 -11.09 12.86
N PHE A 433 -1.27 -10.29 12.40
CA PHE A 433 -0.61 -9.22 13.16
C PHE A 433 -1.03 -7.83 12.69
N ALA A 434 -1.80 -7.74 11.62
CA ALA A 434 -2.41 -6.50 11.14
C ALA A 434 -3.72 -6.79 10.40
N ASN A 435 -4.48 -5.74 10.09
CA ASN A 435 -5.82 -5.87 9.54
C ASN A 435 -5.81 -5.95 8.02
N SER A 436 -6.34 -7.05 7.48
CA SER A 436 -6.58 -7.29 6.05
C SER A 436 -8.06 -7.16 5.68
N TRP A 437 -8.34 -7.05 4.38
CA TRP A 437 -9.70 -6.98 3.86
C TRP A 437 -10.55 -8.23 4.18
N TYR A 438 -9.91 -9.39 4.33
CA TYR A 438 -10.54 -10.69 4.60
C TYR A 438 -10.55 -11.09 6.08
N GLN A 439 -10.20 -10.17 7.00
CA GLN A 439 -10.02 -10.50 8.42
C GLN A 439 -11.27 -11.03 9.14
N GLN A 440 -12.45 -10.92 8.53
CA GLN A 440 -13.73 -11.39 9.07
C GLN A 440 -13.96 -12.89 8.83
N LEU A 441 -13.11 -13.54 8.02
CA LEU A 441 -13.22 -14.96 7.76
C LEU A 441 -13.01 -15.78 9.05
N PRO A 442 -13.73 -16.91 9.21
CA PRO A 442 -13.44 -17.89 10.25
C PRO A 442 -11.99 -18.39 10.17
N GLY A 443 -11.40 -18.72 11.32
CA GLY A 443 -10.01 -19.20 11.38
C GLY A 443 -8.93 -18.11 11.33
N ILE A 444 -9.30 -16.83 11.36
CA ILE A 444 -8.38 -15.71 11.50
C ILE A 444 -8.25 -15.34 12.99
N TYR A 445 -7.06 -15.54 13.56
CA TYR A 445 -6.72 -15.27 14.95
C TYR A 445 -5.91 -13.98 15.06
N GLU A 446 -6.38 -13.02 15.84
CA GLU A 446 -5.69 -11.75 16.06
C GLU A 446 -4.62 -11.89 17.15
N ILE A 447 -3.38 -11.57 16.81
CA ILE A 447 -2.24 -11.67 17.72
C ILE A 447 -1.69 -10.28 18.01
N ASN A 448 -1.85 -9.84 19.25
CA ASN A 448 -1.33 -8.57 19.76
C ASN A 448 -0.22 -8.81 20.80
N LYS A 449 -0.25 -9.93 21.53
CA LYS A 449 0.70 -10.28 22.58
C LYS A 449 0.93 -11.79 22.69
N GLY A 450 1.92 -12.20 23.49
CA GLY A 450 2.28 -13.60 23.68
C GLY A 450 1.14 -14.47 24.23
N ASP A 451 0.28 -13.92 25.08
CA ASP A 451 -0.89 -14.65 25.61
C ASP A 451 -1.88 -15.08 24.52
N ASP A 452 -1.97 -14.33 23.42
CA ASP A 452 -2.83 -14.67 22.29
C ASP A 452 -2.28 -15.91 21.57
N LEU A 453 -0.95 -16.01 21.44
CA LEU A 453 -0.27 -17.18 20.87
C LEU A 453 -0.45 -18.40 21.77
N LYS A 454 -0.30 -18.25 23.08
CA LYS A 454 -0.52 -19.37 24.02
C LYS A 454 -1.93 -19.94 23.90
N ARG A 455 -2.94 -19.07 23.82
CA ARG A 455 -4.34 -19.48 23.60
C ARG A 455 -4.52 -20.17 22.25
N PHE A 456 -3.97 -19.59 21.18
CA PHE A 456 -4.03 -20.20 19.86
C PHE A 456 -3.41 -21.60 19.83
N PHE A 457 -2.21 -21.79 20.40
CA PHE A 457 -1.59 -23.10 20.42
C PHE A 457 -2.40 -24.10 21.25
N LEU A 458 -2.94 -23.71 22.42
CA LEU A 458 -3.84 -24.56 23.18
C LEU A 458 -5.06 -25.03 22.35
N GLU A 459 -5.68 -24.12 21.60
CA GLU A 459 -6.80 -24.45 20.71
C GLU A 459 -6.35 -25.35 19.54
N LEU A 460 -5.18 -25.10 18.98
CA LEU A 460 -4.62 -25.90 17.87
C LEU A 460 -4.30 -27.32 18.31
N GLU A 461 -3.79 -27.50 19.53
CA GLU A 461 -3.47 -28.81 20.11
C GLU A 461 -4.72 -29.62 20.48
N ASN A 462 -5.78 -28.94 20.89
CA ASN A 462 -7.08 -29.56 21.19
C ASN A 462 -7.95 -29.74 19.93
N GLU A 463 -7.38 -29.56 18.73
CA GLU A 463 -8.09 -29.63 17.45
C GLU A 463 -9.28 -28.67 17.33
N ASN A 464 -9.33 -27.61 18.15
CA ASN A 464 -10.41 -26.62 18.16
C ASN A 464 -10.22 -25.51 17.11
N CYS A 465 -9.11 -25.51 16.35
CA CYS A 465 -8.88 -24.56 15.27
C CYS A 465 -9.49 -24.98 13.92
N THR A 466 -10.44 -25.93 13.88
CA THR A 466 -11.10 -26.33 12.64
C THR A 466 -11.89 -25.18 12.02
N ILE A 467 -11.65 -24.94 10.73
CA ILE A 467 -12.36 -23.91 9.98
C ILE A 467 -13.59 -24.53 9.33
N ASN A 468 -14.78 -24.04 9.70
CA ASN A 468 -16.02 -24.44 9.06
C ASN A 468 -16.15 -23.77 7.68
N GLN A 469 -16.09 -24.57 6.62
CA GLN A 469 -16.14 -24.10 5.24
C GLN A 469 -17.50 -23.50 4.85
N GLU A 470 -18.61 -23.89 5.49
CA GLU A 470 -19.92 -23.27 5.28
C GLU A 470 -19.94 -21.85 5.87
N GLN A 471 -19.36 -21.65 7.05
CA GLN A 471 -19.20 -20.32 7.63
C GLN A 471 -18.29 -19.44 6.77
N VAL A 472 -17.19 -19.99 6.24
CA VAL A 472 -16.31 -19.27 5.30
C VAL A 472 -17.10 -18.81 4.09
N ARG A 473 -17.88 -19.70 3.45
CA ARG A 473 -18.74 -19.35 2.30
C ARG A 473 -19.77 -18.27 2.67
N SER A 474 -20.43 -18.40 3.83
CA SER A 474 -21.39 -17.40 4.32
C SER A 474 -20.75 -16.01 4.46
N VAL A 475 -19.56 -15.94 5.06
CA VAL A 475 -18.85 -14.65 5.21
C VAL A 475 -18.40 -14.10 3.86
N LEU A 476 -17.98 -14.95 2.92
CA LEU A 476 -17.65 -14.51 1.55
C LEU A 476 -18.88 -13.94 0.84
N GLU A 477 -20.06 -14.56 0.98
CA GLU A 477 -21.32 -14.01 0.45
C GLU A 477 -21.68 -12.65 1.05
N ASP A 478 -21.46 -12.49 2.35
CA ASP A 478 -21.65 -11.20 3.03
C ASP A 478 -20.67 -10.15 2.53
N LEU A 479 -19.38 -10.49 2.38
CA LEU A 479 -18.36 -9.60 1.82
C LEU A 479 -18.72 -9.15 0.41
N LYS A 480 -19.26 -10.03 -0.44
CA LYS A 480 -19.70 -9.63 -1.79
C LYS A 480 -20.68 -8.45 -1.74
N LYS A 481 -21.50 -8.28 -0.70
CA LYS A 481 -22.47 -7.17 -0.60
C LYS A 481 -21.80 -5.79 -0.52
N PHE A 482 -20.54 -5.74 -0.10
CA PHE A 482 -19.71 -4.54 0.04
C PHE A 482 -18.69 -4.37 -1.08
N ALA A 483 -18.46 -5.42 -1.87
CA ALA A 483 -17.50 -5.40 -2.96
C ALA A 483 -17.95 -4.46 -4.08
N ILE A 484 -16.97 -3.79 -4.68
CA ILE A 484 -17.13 -2.88 -5.80
C ILE A 484 -16.34 -3.45 -6.99
N TYR A 485 -16.97 -3.51 -8.17
CA TYR A 485 -16.27 -3.91 -9.40
C TYR A 485 -15.38 -2.76 -9.85
N LEU A 486 -14.14 -2.79 -9.39
CA LEU A 486 -13.18 -1.70 -9.52
C LEU A 486 -11.75 -2.26 -9.49
N TYR A 487 -10.85 -1.61 -10.22
CA TYR A 487 -9.41 -1.79 -10.04
C TYR A 487 -8.81 -0.48 -9.51
N PRO A 488 -8.24 -0.46 -8.30
CA PRO A 488 -7.98 0.79 -7.60
C PRO A 488 -6.75 1.54 -8.14
N ALA A 489 -5.59 0.91 -8.42
CA ALA A 489 -4.38 1.68 -8.77
C ALA A 489 -3.46 1.10 -9.87
N GLY A 490 -2.77 2.00 -10.58
CA GLY A 490 -1.51 1.70 -11.29
C GLY A 490 -1.64 1.10 -12.69
N ILE A 491 -2.83 1.15 -13.30
CA ILE A 491 -3.04 0.51 -14.61
C ILE A 491 -3.42 1.55 -15.64
N THR A 492 -2.38 1.95 -16.37
CA THR A 492 -2.41 2.97 -17.43
C THR A 492 -2.90 2.43 -18.78
N VAL A 493 -3.31 1.16 -18.86
CA VAL A 493 -3.70 0.48 -20.12
C VAL A 493 -4.93 -0.40 -19.88
N LYS A 494 -5.92 -0.36 -20.80
CA LYS A 494 -7.02 -1.33 -20.85
C LYS A 494 -6.42 -2.74 -20.89
N LYS A 495 -6.61 -3.55 -19.83
CA LYS A 495 -6.32 -4.98 -19.90
C LYS A 495 -7.53 -5.72 -20.47
N GLN A 496 -7.25 -6.73 -21.29
CA GLN A 496 -8.27 -7.59 -21.90
C GLN A 496 -9.15 -8.21 -20.80
N GLY A 497 -10.48 -8.07 -20.92
CA GLY A 497 -11.48 -8.58 -19.96
C GLY A 497 -12.02 -7.58 -18.94
N TRP A 498 -11.43 -6.40 -18.80
CA TRP A 498 -11.96 -5.36 -17.90
C TRP A 498 -13.02 -4.50 -18.56
N ASP A 499 -14.00 -4.12 -17.75
CA ASP A 499 -15.06 -3.20 -18.12
C ASP A 499 -14.82 -1.85 -17.48
N ALA A 500 -14.07 -1.00 -18.18
CA ALA A 500 -13.70 0.33 -17.69
C ALA A 500 -14.93 1.23 -17.50
N ASP A 501 -15.98 1.05 -18.30
CA ASP A 501 -17.19 1.84 -18.20
C ASP A 501 -17.95 1.48 -16.93
N LEU A 502 -18.04 0.19 -16.63
CA LEU A 502 -18.62 -0.30 -15.38
C LEU A 502 -17.85 0.18 -14.13
N MET A 503 -16.52 0.15 -14.19
CA MET A 503 -15.68 0.70 -13.12
C MET A 503 -15.92 2.21 -12.95
N SER A 504 -16.05 2.95 -14.05
CA SER A 504 -16.33 4.39 -14.03
C SER A 504 -17.69 4.68 -13.38
N GLN A 505 -18.72 3.91 -13.73
CA GLN A 505 -20.06 4.02 -13.13
C GLN A 505 -20.03 3.78 -11.62
N ASN A 506 -19.33 2.74 -11.16
CA ASN A 506 -19.19 2.45 -9.73
C ASN A 506 -18.45 3.55 -8.95
N ILE A 507 -17.45 4.20 -9.56
CA ILE A 507 -16.77 5.35 -8.95
C ILE A 507 -17.70 6.55 -8.85
N SER A 508 -18.46 6.84 -9.91
CA SER A 508 -19.49 7.87 -9.87
C SER A 508 -20.46 7.56 -8.73
N ALA A 509 -21.03 6.35 -8.69
CA ALA A 509 -21.98 5.92 -7.66
C ALA A 509 -21.47 6.06 -6.23
N LEU A 510 -20.19 5.76 -5.99
CA LEU A 510 -19.55 5.97 -4.69
C LEU A 510 -19.57 7.45 -4.31
N LEU A 511 -19.21 8.35 -5.22
CA LEU A 511 -19.26 9.80 -4.98
C LEU A 511 -20.68 10.30 -4.79
N GLU A 512 -21.65 9.80 -5.55
CA GLU A 512 -23.07 10.16 -5.40
C GLU A 512 -23.59 9.82 -4.00
N GLN A 513 -23.22 8.64 -3.49
CA GLN A 513 -23.62 8.23 -2.16
C GLN A 513 -23.01 9.09 -1.06
N GLU A 514 -21.74 9.44 -1.22
CA GLU A 514 -21.01 10.24 -0.23
C GLU A 514 -21.45 11.71 -0.26
N LEU A 515 -21.81 12.22 -1.45
CA LEU A 515 -22.46 13.51 -1.61
C LEU A 515 -23.79 13.54 -0.86
N GLU A 516 -24.68 12.58 -1.09
CA GLU A 516 -25.99 12.55 -0.43
C GLU A 516 -25.84 12.47 1.09
N VAL A 517 -24.98 11.58 1.60
CA VAL A 517 -24.72 11.46 3.03
C VAL A 517 -24.21 12.79 3.62
N ALA A 518 -23.40 13.54 2.89
CA ALA A 518 -22.89 14.84 3.33
C ALA A 518 -23.90 15.99 3.22
N GLU A 519 -24.95 15.87 2.40
CA GLU A 519 -26.04 16.84 2.32
C GLU A 519 -27.11 16.62 3.43
N TYR A 520 -27.21 15.42 3.98
CA TYR A 520 -28.13 15.09 5.08
C TYR A 520 -27.55 15.33 6.50
N VAL A 521 -26.27 15.66 6.62
CA VAL A 521 -25.54 15.93 7.89
C VAL A 521 -25.16 17.40 7.96
#